data_AF-A0A0F8WSC6-F1
#
_entry.id   AF-A0A0F8WSC6-F1
#
_cell.length_a   1.000
_cell.length_b   1.000
_cell.length_c   1.000
_cell.angle_alpha   90.00
_cell.angle_beta   90.00
_cell.angle_gamma   90.00
#
_symmetry.space_group_name_H-M   'P 1'
#
loop_
_entity.id
_entity.type
_entity.pdbx_description
1 polymer ?
#
loop_
_entity_poly.entity_id
_entity_poly.type
_entity_poly.pdbx_seq_one_letter_code
_entity_poly.pdbx_strand_id
1 'polypeptide(L)'
;MNFLPKVLNFSIIGLEDYTISFGQYCSLCDIQKFCKWGKEDPFSIKISCSDLNRAKEKVKFEQLQKLQKTEDVSVTYEELIKKVKINLQNIISQIWKGKIKVLKEEIRCLDSRKIDSMLVAQQGQDWWQDFNVTMKVINSECEKIS
;
A
#
# COMPACT_ATOMS: atom_id res chain seq x y z
N MET A 1 5.18 -17.19 -17.07
CA MET A 1 4.76 -15.92 -17.69
C MET A 1 5.26 -14.79 -16.79
N ASN A 2 6.08 -13.87 -17.29
CA ASN A 2 6.47 -12.69 -16.52
C ASN A 2 5.27 -11.74 -16.50
N PHE A 3 4.51 -11.73 -15.39
CA PHE A 3 3.46 -10.75 -15.19
C PHE A 3 4.16 -9.41 -14.88
N LEU A 4 4.08 -8.47 -15.82
CA LEU A 4 4.54 -7.10 -15.57
C LEU A 4 3.52 -6.44 -14.64
N PRO A 5 3.97 -5.80 -13.54
CA PRO A 5 3.07 -5.10 -12.65
C PRO A 5 2.26 -4.04 -13.39
N LYS A 6 0.95 -4.02 -13.17
CA LYS A 6 0.03 -3.06 -13.78
C LYS A 6 -0.38 -2.01 -12.76
N VAL A 7 -0.58 -0.78 -13.22
CA VAL A 7 -1.22 0.26 -12.42
C VAL A 7 -2.71 -0.11 -12.31
N LEU A 8 -3.20 -0.22 -11.09
CA LEU A 8 -4.61 -0.45 -10.81
C LEU A 8 -5.41 0.79 -11.19
N ASN A 9 -6.66 0.59 -11.56
CA ASN A 9 -7.57 1.70 -11.82
C ASN A 9 -7.78 2.48 -10.51
N PHE A 10 -7.52 3.78 -10.53
CA PHE A 10 -7.85 4.65 -9.42
C PHE A 10 -8.56 5.93 -9.90
N SER A 11 -9.44 6.46 -9.06
CA SER A 11 -10.06 7.77 -9.26
C SER A 11 -9.56 8.75 -8.21
N ILE A 12 -9.60 10.04 -8.54
CA ILE A 12 -9.24 11.13 -7.65
C ILE A 12 -10.52 11.83 -7.23
N ILE A 13 -10.69 12.04 -5.92
CA ILE A 13 -11.78 12.79 -5.34
C ILE A 13 -11.16 14.05 -4.72
N GLY A 14 -11.43 15.22 -5.30
CA GLY A 14 -10.74 16.45 -4.93
C GLY A 14 -9.29 16.46 -5.43
N LEU A 15 -8.34 16.88 -4.60
CA LEU A 15 -6.91 16.97 -4.93
C LEU A 15 -6.03 15.93 -4.20
N GLU A 16 -6.51 15.38 -3.07
CA GLU A 16 -5.66 14.61 -2.16
C GLU A 16 -6.17 13.19 -1.88
N ASP A 17 -7.41 12.86 -2.26
CA ASP A 17 -8.01 11.56 -1.96
C ASP A 17 -8.12 10.69 -3.21
N TYR A 18 -7.60 9.47 -3.11
CA TYR A 18 -7.51 8.49 -4.18
C TYR A 18 -8.32 7.26 -3.80
N THR A 19 -9.15 6.78 -4.72
CA THR A 19 -9.85 5.49 -4.57
C THR A 19 -9.24 4.49 -5.53
N ILE A 20 -8.48 3.52 -5.02
CA ILE A 20 -7.87 2.44 -5.78
C ILE A 20 -8.88 1.29 -5.87
N SER A 21 -9.20 0.85 -7.09
CA SER A 21 -10.09 -0.27 -7.35
C SER A 21 -9.34 -1.53 -7.75
N PHE A 22 -9.72 -2.66 -7.16
CA PHE A 22 -9.21 -4.00 -7.44
C PHE A 22 -10.16 -4.81 -8.35
N GLY A 23 -11.05 -4.13 -9.08
CA GLY A 23 -12.11 -4.77 -9.85
C GLY A 23 -11.63 -5.82 -10.86
N GLN A 24 -10.42 -5.65 -11.43
CA GLN A 24 -9.83 -6.62 -12.36
C GLN A 24 -9.59 -8.00 -11.72
N TYR A 25 -9.43 -8.06 -10.40
CA TYR A 25 -9.22 -9.32 -9.70
C TYR A 25 -10.50 -9.93 -9.13
N CYS A 26 -11.52 -9.11 -8.91
CA CYS A 26 -12.83 -9.58 -8.47
C CYS A 26 -13.46 -10.54 -9.49
N SER A 27 -13.03 -10.53 -10.76
CA SER A 27 -13.52 -11.43 -11.82
C SER A 27 -12.72 -12.71 -12.05
N LEU A 28 -11.63 -12.95 -11.30
CA LEU A 28 -10.66 -14.02 -11.60
C LEU A 28 -10.70 -15.20 -10.60
N CYS A 29 -11.79 -15.40 -9.86
CA CYS A 29 -11.84 -16.40 -8.79
C CYS A 29 -13.06 -17.34 -8.88
N ASP A 30 -12.84 -18.65 -8.88
CA ASP A 30 -13.90 -19.67 -8.95
C ASP A 30 -14.87 -19.64 -7.75
N ILE A 31 -14.43 -19.07 -6.61
CA ILE A 31 -15.26 -18.87 -5.43
C ILE A 31 -15.79 -17.44 -5.30
N GLN A 32 -15.74 -16.63 -6.37
CA GLN A 32 -16.24 -15.24 -6.40
C GLN A 32 -17.66 -15.12 -5.87
N LYS A 33 -18.54 -16.12 -6.11
CA LYS A 33 -19.91 -16.14 -5.59
C LYS A 33 -20.01 -16.08 -4.05
N PHE A 34 -18.89 -16.29 -3.35
CA PHE A 34 -18.79 -16.20 -1.90
C PHE A 34 -17.90 -15.04 -1.41
N CYS A 35 -17.34 -14.25 -2.33
CA CYS A 35 -16.66 -13.00 -1.98
C CYS A 35 -17.71 -11.91 -1.79
N LYS A 36 -17.47 -11.01 -0.85
CA LYS A 36 -18.34 -9.83 -0.64
C LYS A 36 -18.33 -8.88 -1.84
N TRP A 37 -17.19 -8.81 -2.54
CA TRP A 37 -16.99 -7.94 -3.69
C TRP A 37 -17.06 -8.71 -5.01
N GLY A 38 -17.62 -8.05 -6.02
CA GLY A 38 -17.87 -8.62 -7.34
C GLY A 38 -17.57 -7.64 -8.47
N LYS A 39 -18.03 -7.97 -9.67
CA LYS A 39 -17.84 -7.10 -10.85
C LYS A 39 -18.64 -5.80 -10.75
N GLU A 40 -19.83 -5.88 -10.16
CA GLU A 40 -20.75 -4.75 -9.99
C GLU A 40 -20.38 -3.86 -8.79
N ASP A 41 -19.79 -4.46 -7.74
CA ASP A 41 -19.26 -3.75 -6.58
C ASP A 41 -17.83 -4.22 -6.28
N PRO A 42 -16.82 -3.64 -6.97
CA PRO A 42 -15.44 -4.07 -6.84
C PRO A 42 -14.80 -3.59 -5.54
N PHE A 43 -13.97 -4.46 -4.95
CA PHE A 43 -13.18 -4.09 -3.78
C PHE A 43 -12.34 -2.85 -4.08
N SER A 44 -12.46 -1.84 -3.24
CA SER A 44 -11.77 -0.57 -3.43
C SER A 44 -11.29 -0.04 -2.09
N ILE A 45 -10.15 0.66 -2.09
CA ILE A 45 -9.59 1.30 -0.89
C ILE A 45 -9.38 2.78 -1.13
N LYS A 46 -9.55 3.55 -0.06
CA LYS A 46 -9.27 4.99 -0.05
C LYS A 46 -7.88 5.25 0.51
N ILE A 47 -7.12 6.09 -0.17
CA ILE A 47 -5.78 6.56 0.18
C ILE A 47 -5.82 8.08 0.15
N SER A 48 -5.37 8.74 1.23
CA SER A 48 -5.23 10.18 1.28
C SER A 48 -3.75 10.58 1.25
N CYS A 49 -3.41 11.68 0.57
CA CYS A 49 -2.07 12.26 0.65
C CYS A 49 -1.70 12.64 2.09
N SER A 50 -2.68 13.09 2.87
CA SER A 50 -2.49 13.40 4.30
C SER A 50 -2.03 12.18 5.10
N ASP A 51 -2.66 11.02 4.90
CA ASP A 51 -2.28 9.76 5.54
C ASP A 51 -0.87 9.32 5.15
N LEU A 52 -0.51 9.46 3.87
CA LEU A 52 0.82 9.14 3.36
C LEU A 52 1.90 10.06 3.96
N ASN A 53 1.65 11.36 3.99
CA ASN A 53 2.57 12.35 4.53
C ASN A 53 2.76 12.15 6.03
N ARG A 54 1.67 11.94 6.78
CA ARG A 54 1.73 11.63 8.21
C ARG A 54 2.52 10.35 8.50
N ALA A 55 2.38 9.32 7.67
CA ALA A 55 3.16 8.09 7.80
C ALA A 55 4.66 8.34 7.54
N LYS A 56 5.00 9.13 6.51
CA LYS A 56 6.39 9.56 6.23
C LYS A 56 6.99 10.34 7.39
N GLU A 57 6.25 11.31 7.93
CA GLU A 57 6.66 12.14 9.07
C GLU A 57 6.90 11.30 10.32
N LYS A 58 6.00 10.35 10.61
CA LYS A 58 6.18 9.43 11.74
C LYS A 58 7.48 8.64 11.62
N VAL A 59 7.76 8.07 10.44
CA VAL A 59 9.02 7.33 10.19
C VAL A 59 10.24 8.24 10.34
N LYS A 60 10.17 9.46 9.78
CA LYS A 60 11.23 10.47 9.92
C LYS A 60 11.50 10.80 11.38
N PHE A 61 10.44 11.05 12.16
CA PHE A 61 10.55 11.38 13.58
C PHE A 61 11.16 10.23 14.40
N GLU A 62 10.68 8.99 14.20
CA GLU A 62 11.21 7.81 14.90
C GLU A 62 12.70 7.57 14.58
N GLN A 63 13.12 7.80 13.33
CA GLN A 63 14.54 7.69 12.95
C GLN A 63 15.38 8.81 13.57
N LEU A 64 14.89 10.05 13.54
CA LEU A 64 15.58 11.18 14.17
C LEU A 64 15.78 10.96 15.67
N GLN A 65 14.76 10.47 16.37
CA GLN A 65 14.88 10.14 17.80
C GLN A 65 15.92 9.05 18.08
N LYS A 66 16.04 8.06 17.19
CA LYS A 66 17.08 7.03 17.33
C LYS A 66 18.46 7.62 17.09
N LEU A 67 18.63 8.38 16.02
CA LEU A 67 19.90 9.02 15.68
C LEU A 67 20.37 9.98 16.78
N GLN A 68 19.47 10.79 17.35
CA GLN A 68 19.77 11.69 18.47
C GLN A 68 20.27 10.96 19.73
N LYS A 69 19.90 9.69 19.91
CA LYS A 69 20.36 8.87 21.05
C LYS A 69 21.66 8.13 20.78
N THR A 70 22.05 7.98 19.52
CA THR A 70 23.19 7.15 19.11
C THR A 70 24.37 7.96 18.58
N GLU A 71 24.10 9.13 18.02
CA GLU A 71 25.11 10.01 17.43
C GLU A 71 25.70 10.94 18.50
N ASP A 72 26.90 11.46 18.22
CA ASP A 72 27.56 12.39 19.12
C ASP A 72 26.78 13.71 19.24
N VAL A 73 26.80 14.31 20.43
CA VAL A 73 26.06 15.55 20.76
C VAL A 73 26.51 16.74 19.89
N SER A 74 27.73 16.68 19.34
CA SER A 74 28.25 17.68 18.40
C SER A 74 27.62 17.64 17.01
N VAL A 75 26.94 16.55 16.64
CA VAL A 75 26.28 16.43 15.33
C VAL A 75 25.04 17.31 15.30
N THR A 76 24.97 18.19 14.31
CA THR A 76 23.87 19.15 14.19
C THR A 76 22.58 18.48 13.74
N TYR A 77 21.44 19.10 14.06
CA TYR A 77 20.13 18.60 13.62
C TYR A 77 20.00 18.49 12.09
N GLU A 78 20.62 19.42 11.34
CA GLU A 78 20.63 19.39 9.87
C GLU A 78 21.39 18.18 9.31
N GLU A 79 22.50 17.79 9.93
CA GLU A 79 23.26 16.59 9.58
C GLU A 79 22.49 15.32 9.92
N LEU A 80 21.77 15.30 11.04
CA LEU A 80 20.90 14.18 11.41
C LEU A 80 19.74 14.01 10.43
N ILE A 81 19.12 15.09 9.95
CA ILE A 81 18.06 15.02 8.93
C ILE A 81 18.57 14.38 7.65
N LYS A 82 19.79 14.71 7.20
CA LYS A 82 20.39 14.13 5.98
C LYS A 82 20.62 12.62 6.11
N LYS A 83 20.74 12.09 7.34
CA LYS A 83 20.89 10.65 7.60
C LYS A 83 19.55 9.90 7.59
N VAL A 84 18.42 10.59 7.68
CA VAL A 84 17.09 9.96 7.64
C VAL A 84 16.83 9.40 6.25
N LYS A 85 16.45 8.11 6.18
CA LYS A 85 16.04 7.45 4.95
C LYS A 85 14.61 6.93 5.10
N ILE A 86 13.68 7.61 4.45
CA ILE A 86 12.28 7.19 4.41
C ILE A 86 12.17 5.97 3.50
N ASN A 87 11.80 4.84 4.09
CA ASN A 87 11.55 3.62 3.34
C ASN A 87 10.09 3.58 2.87
N LEU A 88 9.82 4.13 1.67
CA LEU A 88 8.48 4.14 1.07
C LEU A 88 7.89 2.73 0.93
N GLN A 89 8.72 1.73 0.62
CA GLN A 89 8.27 0.33 0.51
C GLN A 89 7.69 -0.18 1.83
N ASN A 90 8.26 0.23 2.97
CA ASN A 90 7.74 -0.13 4.29
C ASN A 90 6.38 0.54 4.56
N ILE A 91 6.22 1.81 4.19
CA ILE A 91 4.95 2.55 4.33
C ILE A 91 3.86 1.86 3.50
N ILE A 92 4.14 1.58 2.23
CA ILE A 92 3.21 0.87 1.34
C ILE A 92 2.86 -0.52 1.90
N SER A 93 3.84 -1.24 2.46
CA SER A 93 3.60 -2.55 3.09
C SER A 93 2.68 -2.46 4.30
N GLN A 94 2.82 -1.43 5.12
CA GLN A 94 1.93 -1.19 6.26
C GLN A 94 0.50 -0.88 5.81
N ILE A 95 0.33 -0.04 4.77
CA ILE A 95 -0.99 0.25 4.19
C ILE A 95 -1.64 -1.02 3.64
N TRP A 96 -0.90 -1.82 2.88
CA TRP A 96 -1.37 -3.11 2.36
C TRP A 96 -1.84 -4.04 3.49
N LYS A 97 -1.05 -4.16 4.56
CA LYS A 97 -1.42 -4.96 5.72
C LYS A 97 -2.70 -4.44 6.37
N GLY A 98 -2.79 -3.13 6.62
CA GLY A 98 -3.88 -2.51 7.37
C GLY A 98 -5.20 -2.33 6.60
N LYS A 99 -5.17 -2.23 5.26
CA LYS A 99 -6.37 -2.00 4.44
C LYS A 99 -6.82 -3.22 3.64
N ILE A 100 -5.91 -4.14 3.30
CA ILE A 100 -6.20 -5.25 2.38
C ILE A 100 -6.08 -6.60 3.10
N LYS A 101 -4.93 -6.89 3.73
CA LYS A 101 -4.75 -8.22 4.38
C LYS A 101 -5.70 -8.45 5.56
N VAL A 102 -6.14 -7.41 6.26
CA VAL A 102 -7.14 -7.55 7.33
C VAL A 102 -8.49 -8.05 6.82
N LEU A 103 -8.80 -7.84 5.55
CA LEU A 103 -10.07 -8.23 4.92
C LEU A 103 -10.02 -9.59 4.25
N LYS A 104 -8.98 -10.41 4.49
CA LYS A 104 -8.82 -11.74 3.84
C LYS A 104 -10.04 -12.67 4.00
N GLU A 105 -10.80 -12.55 5.09
CA GLU A 105 -12.03 -13.33 5.28
C GLU A 105 -13.14 -12.92 4.29
N GLU A 106 -13.20 -11.63 3.96
CA GLU A 106 -14.15 -11.05 3.02
C GLU A 106 -13.63 -11.19 1.56
N ILE A 107 -12.31 -11.12 1.37
CA ILE A 107 -11.58 -11.32 0.12
C ILE A 107 -11.08 -12.76 0.09
N ARG A 108 -12.00 -13.72 -0.07
CA ARG A 108 -11.67 -15.15 0.07
C ARG A 108 -10.60 -15.66 -0.90
N CYS A 109 -10.38 -14.95 -2.02
CA CYS A 109 -9.27 -15.21 -2.94
C CYS A 109 -7.87 -14.92 -2.37
N LEU A 110 -7.80 -14.24 -1.22
CA LEU A 110 -6.58 -14.01 -0.45
C LEU A 110 -6.51 -14.88 0.82
N ASP A 111 -7.43 -15.85 1.00
CA ASP A 111 -7.47 -16.73 2.16
C ASP A 111 -7.09 -18.17 1.81
N SER A 112 -5.88 -18.55 2.19
CA SER A 112 -5.32 -19.89 1.97
C SER A 112 -6.04 -21.01 2.74
N ARG A 113 -6.97 -20.68 3.65
CA ARG A 113 -7.85 -21.68 4.28
C ARG A 113 -9.07 -22.02 3.42
N LYS A 114 -9.38 -21.19 2.41
CA LYS A 114 -10.59 -21.30 1.59
C LYS A 114 -10.31 -21.66 0.13
N ILE A 115 -9.10 -21.37 -0.36
CA ILE A 115 -8.59 -21.74 -1.68
C ILE A 115 -7.22 -22.38 -1.53
N ASP A 116 -6.81 -23.18 -2.51
CA ASP A 116 -5.44 -23.68 -2.66
C ASP A 116 -4.39 -22.60 -2.34
N SER A 117 -3.45 -22.95 -1.46
CA SER A 117 -2.47 -22.01 -0.92
C SER A 117 -1.50 -21.48 -1.97
N MET A 118 -1.20 -22.26 -3.01
CA MET A 118 -0.30 -21.85 -4.08
C MET A 118 -0.98 -20.80 -4.96
N LEU A 119 -2.26 -21.01 -5.29
CA LEU A 119 -3.07 -20.03 -6.02
C LEU A 119 -3.23 -18.72 -5.23
N VAL A 120 -3.52 -18.82 -3.93
CA VAL A 120 -3.65 -17.64 -3.05
C VAL A 120 -2.33 -16.88 -2.94
N ALA A 121 -1.19 -17.59 -2.83
CA ALA A 121 0.12 -16.96 -2.76
C ALA A 121 0.46 -16.21 -4.05
N GLN A 122 0.21 -16.83 -5.21
CA GLN A 122 0.43 -16.20 -6.52
C GLN A 122 -0.47 -14.97 -6.69
N GLN A 123 -1.77 -15.12 -6.47
CA GLN A 123 -2.72 -14.01 -6.61
C GLN A 123 -2.42 -12.88 -5.62
N GLY A 124 -2.09 -13.20 -4.37
CA GLY A 124 -1.68 -12.21 -3.39
C GLY A 124 -0.39 -11.48 -3.76
N GLN A 125 0.54 -12.15 -4.45
CA GLN A 125 1.74 -11.53 -4.99
C GLN A 125 1.40 -10.57 -6.15
N ASP A 126 0.53 -10.98 -7.06
CA ASP A 126 0.11 -10.15 -8.20
C ASP A 126 -0.57 -8.87 -7.71
N TRP A 127 -1.55 -9.00 -6.81
CA TRP A 127 -2.24 -7.83 -6.23
C TRP A 127 -1.27 -6.90 -5.51
N TRP A 128 -0.31 -7.46 -4.78
CA TRP A 128 0.69 -6.69 -4.06
C TRP A 128 1.59 -5.92 -5.02
N GLN A 129 2.04 -6.53 -6.11
CA GLN A 129 2.89 -5.88 -7.11
C GLN A 129 2.17 -4.70 -7.76
N ASP A 130 0.92 -4.92 -8.21
CA ASP A 130 0.11 -3.90 -8.87
C ASP A 130 -0.26 -2.77 -7.91
N PHE A 131 -0.63 -3.11 -6.67
CA PHE A 131 -0.85 -2.13 -5.60
C PHE A 131 0.42 -1.31 -5.32
N ASN A 132 1.58 -1.96 -5.20
CA ASN A 132 2.83 -1.28 -4.88
C ASN A 132 3.24 -0.28 -5.97
N VAL A 133 3.06 -0.64 -7.25
CA VAL A 133 3.31 0.30 -8.35
C VAL A 133 2.30 1.43 -8.34
N THR A 134 1.02 1.15 -8.13
CA THR A 134 -0.05 2.17 -8.06
C THR A 134 0.22 3.17 -6.93
N MET A 135 0.61 2.69 -5.75
CA MET A 135 0.94 3.54 -4.61
C MET A 135 2.16 4.42 -4.84
N LYS A 136 3.15 3.97 -5.63
CA LYS A 136 4.28 4.82 -6.03
C LYS A 136 3.85 5.96 -6.94
N VAL A 137 2.92 5.70 -7.86
CA VAL A 137 2.31 6.74 -8.71
C VAL A 137 1.56 7.75 -7.84
N ILE A 138 0.66 7.29 -6.97
CA ILE A 138 -0.09 8.16 -6.05
C ILE A 138 0.85 8.96 -5.15
N ASN A 139 1.90 8.33 -4.62
CA ASN A 139 2.90 9.02 -3.81
C ASN A 139 3.58 10.15 -4.59
N SER A 140 3.95 9.92 -5.85
CA SER A 140 4.54 10.95 -6.71
C SER A 140 3.56 12.09 -7.00
N GLU A 141 2.25 11.82 -7.11
CA GLU A 141 1.26 12.89 -7.27
C GLU A 141 1.08 13.69 -5.97
N CYS A 142 1.03 13.02 -4.81
CA CYS A 142 0.97 13.69 -3.51
C CYS A 142 2.21 14.59 -3.25
N GLU A 143 3.39 14.18 -3.73
CA GLU A 143 4.63 14.96 -3.58
C GLU A 143 4.64 16.25 -4.43
N LYS A 144 3.79 16.37 -5.45
CA LYS A 144 3.67 17.62 -6.24
C LYS A 144 2.82 18.68 -5.55
N ILE A 145 1.99 18.28 -4.60
CA ILE A 145 1.03 19.14 -3.88
C ILE A 145 1.62 19.61 -2.54
N SER A 146 2.64 18.91 -2.04
CA SER A 146 3.32 19.17 -0.77
C SER A 146 4.35 20.29 -0.82
#